data_AF-A0A9D6X9Z4-F1
#
_entry.id   AF-A0A9D6X9Z4-F1
#
_cell.length_a   1.000
_cell.length_b   1.000
_cell.length_c   1.000
_cell.angle_alpha   90.00
_cell.angle_beta   90.00
_cell.angle_gamma   90.00
#
_symmetry.space_group_name_H-M   'P 1'
#
loop_
_entity.id
_entity.type
_entity.pdbx_description
1 polymer ?
#
loop_
_entity_poly.entity_id
_entity_poly.type
_entity_poly.pdbx_seq_one_letter_code
_entity_poly.pdbx_strand_id
1 'polypeptide(L)' 'DLIVANDVTAKDGGFGSDRNAATLITRDGADTSLPLMPKRELADRILDALQPFIKRAASPTPH' A
#
# COMPACT_ATOMS: atom_id res chain seq x y z
N ASP A 1 -10.00 6.18 1.87
CA ASP A 1 -9.60 4.90 2.47
C ASP A 1 -8.75 4.11 1.51
N LEU A 2 -7.69 3.52 2.04
CA LEU A 2 -6.77 2.62 1.38
C LEU A 2 -6.61 1.40 2.28
N ILE A 3 -6.83 0.22 1.74
CA ILE A 3 -6.58 -1.06 2.41
C ILE A 3 -5.30 -1.63 1.80
N VAL A 4 -4.40 -2.12 2.65
CA VAL A 4 -3.18 -2.81 2.23
C VAL A 4 -3.34 -4.28 2.59
N ALA A 5 -3.56 -5.12 1.58
CA ALA A 5 -3.66 -6.56 1.75
C ALA A 5 -2.27 -7.17 1.57
N ASN A 6 -1.66 -7.68 2.64
CA ASN A 6 -0.34 -8.30 2.56
C ASN A 6 -0.43 -9.73 2.03
N ASP A 7 0.33 -10.06 0.99
CA ASP A 7 0.45 -11.42 0.47
C ASP A 7 1.62 -12.12 1.16
N VAL A 8 1.27 -12.89 2.19
CA VAL A 8 2.19 -13.73 2.99
C VAL A 8 2.28 -15.17 2.46
N THR A 9 1.69 -15.46 1.30
CA THR A 9 1.63 -16.83 0.76
C THR A 9 2.91 -17.23 0.03
N ALA A 10 3.76 -16.26 -0.32
CA ALA A 10 5.05 -16.50 -0.93
C ALA A 10 5.99 -17.18 0.07
N LYS A 11 6.56 -18.35 -0.28
CA LYS A 11 7.56 -19.07 0.54
C LYS A 11 8.75 -18.22 0.98
N ASP A 12 9.06 -17.16 0.22
CA ASP A 12 10.15 -16.21 0.47
C ASP A 12 9.69 -14.85 1.05
N GLY A 13 8.38 -14.69 1.32
CA GLY A 13 7.78 -13.44 1.79
C GLY A 13 6.89 -13.65 3.02
N GLY A 14 7.10 -12.88 4.09
CA GLY A 14 6.29 -13.02 5.30
C GLY A 14 6.97 -12.57 6.60
N PHE A 15 6.36 -12.92 7.74
CA PHE A 15 6.89 -12.63 9.08
C PHE A 15 8.28 -13.28 9.24
N GLY A 16 9.31 -12.46 9.49
CA GLY A 16 10.71 -12.91 9.57
C GLY A 16 11.52 -12.86 8.27
N SER A 17 10.91 -12.63 7.11
CA SER A 17 11.62 -12.37 5.84
C SER A 17 11.76 -10.87 5.58
N ASP A 18 12.83 -10.43 4.93
CA ASP A 18 13.01 -9.04 4.50
C ASP A 18 12.19 -8.69 3.26
N ARG A 19 11.50 -9.66 2.64
CA ARG A 19 10.71 -9.47 1.41
C ARG A 19 9.22 -9.71 1.68
N ASN A 20 8.37 -9.01 0.94
CA ASN A 20 6.93 -9.07 1.11
C ASN A 20 6.24 -8.56 -0.18
N ALA A 21 5.02 -9.01 -0.43
CA ALA A 21 4.18 -8.55 -1.53
C ALA A 21 2.87 -8.02 -0.95
N ALA A 22 2.24 -7.04 -1.59
CA ALA A 22 0.97 -6.50 -1.10
C ALA A 22 0.10 -5.98 -2.22
N THR A 23 -1.21 -6.02 -2.01
CA THR A 23 -2.21 -5.42 -2.89
C THR A 23 -2.80 -4.20 -2.20
N LEU A 24 -2.65 -3.05 -2.84
CA LEU A 24 -3.26 -1.80 -2.45
C LEU A 24 -4.68 -1.77 -3.00
N ILE A 25 -5.69 -1.69 -2.15
CA ILE A 25 -7.10 -1.64 -2.53
C ILE A 25 -7.65 -0.28 -2.11
N THR A 26 -8.11 0.50 -3.08
CA THR A 26 -8.70 1.82 -2.83
C THR A 26 -10.22 1.74 -2.80
N ARG A 27 -10.88 2.70 -2.13
CA ARG A 27 -12.35 2.83 -2.15
C ARG A 27 -12.91 3.04 -3.57
N ASP A 28 -12.09 3.55 -4.50
CA ASP A 28 -12.48 3.79 -5.90
C ASP A 28 -12.58 2.51 -6.73
N GLY A 29 -12.23 1.35 -6.15
CA GLY A 29 -12.18 0.08 -6.84
C GLY A 29 -10.86 -0.16 -7.58
N ALA A 30 -9.90 0.76 -7.50
CA ALA A 30 -8.56 0.51 -8.03
C ALA A 30 -7.79 -0.43 -7.08
N ASP A 31 -7.41 -1.59 -7.61
CA ASP A 31 -6.43 -2.49 -7.04
C ASP A 31 -5.05 -2.27 -7.68
N THR A 32 -3.99 -2.26 -6.88
CA THR A 32 -2.62 -2.19 -7.36
C THR A 32 -1.81 -3.27 -6.67
N SER A 33 -1.42 -4.28 -7.45
CA SER A 33 -0.59 -5.39 -6.99
C SER A 33 0.88 -4.99 -6.98
N LEU A 34 1.49 -5.01 -5.79
CA LEU A 34 2.92 -4.84 -5.61
C LEU A 34 3.60 -6.22 -5.58
N PRO A 35 4.57 -6.48 -6.47
CA PRO A 35 5.28 -7.76 -6.52
C PRO A 35 6.15 -7.96 -5.27
N LEU A 36 6.68 -9.18 -5.10
CA LEU A 36 7.57 -9.51 -3.98
C LEU A 36 8.86 -8.66 -4.01
N MET A 37 8.92 -7.68 -3.09
CA MET A 37 10.00 -6.72 -2.98
C MET A 37 10.45 -6.60 -1.52
N PRO A 38 11.60 -5.95 -1.23
CA PRO A 38 12.01 -5.71 0.15
C PRO A 38 10.93 -4.94 0.92
N LYS A 39 10.68 -5.31 2.19
CA LYS A 39 9.69 -4.66 3.07
C LYS A 39 9.87 -3.15 3.15
N ARG A 40 11.12 -2.69 3.08
CA ARG A 40 11.47 -1.27 3.10
C ARG A 40 10.97 -0.56 1.84
N GLU A 41 11.24 -1.16 0.68
CA GLU A 41 10.73 -0.64 -0.61
C GLU A 41 9.20 -0.72 -0.68
N LEU A 42 8.61 -1.81 -0.17
CA LEU A 42 7.15 -1.95 -0.08
C LEU A 42 6.54 -0.83 0.77
N ALA A 43 7.16 -0.50 1.91
CA ALA A 43 6.71 0.57 2.78
C ALA A 43 6.77 1.94 2.08
N ASP A 44 7.85 2.23 1.36
CA ASP A 44 7.97 3.46 0.57
C ASP A 44 6.88 3.53 -0.51
N ARG A 45 6.62 2.44 -1.23
CA ARG A 45 5.55 2.35 -2.25
C ARG A 45 4.16 2.58 -1.65
N ILE A 46 3.89 2.01 -0.48
CA ILE A 46 2.62 2.21 0.24
C ILE A 46 2.49 3.69 0.66
N LEU A 47 3.57 4.30 1.16
CA LEU A 47 3.58 5.71 1.56
C LEU A 47 3.34 6.64 0.35
N ASP A 48 3.98 6.35 -0.79
CA ASP A 48 3.75 7.07 -2.05
C ASP A 48 2.30 6.91 -2.53
N ALA A 49 1.73 5.71 -2.43
CA ALA A 49 0.32 5.47 -2.75
C ALA A 49 -0.63 6.23 -1.80
N LEU A 50 -0.21 6.55 -0.57
CA LEU A 50 -0.98 7.34 0.39
C LEU A 50 -0.92 8.86 0.12
N GLN A 51 0.14 9.39 -0.51
CA GLN A 51 0.29 10.82 -0.78
C GLN A 51 -0.98 11.51 -1.37
N PRO A 52 -1.64 10.96 -2.41
CA PRO A 52 -2.86 11.57 -2.96
C PRO A 52 -4.04 11.56 -1.97
N PHE A 53 -4.10 10.60 -1.05
CA PHE A 53 -5.16 10.53 -0.04
C PHE A 53 -4.93 11.52 1.11
N ILE A 54 -3.68 11.74 1.50
CA ILE A 54 -3.32 12.70 2.55
C ILE A 54 -3.56 14.14 2.05
N LYS A 55 -3.25 14.44 0.79
CA LYS A 55 -3.57 15.75 0.18
C LYS A 55 -5.08 16.01 0.07
N ARG A 56 -5.89 14.97 -0.13
CA ARG A 56 -7.35 15.10 -0.25
C ARG A 56 -8.06 15.36 1.08
N ALA A 57 -7.45 14.98 2.21
CA ALA A 57 -7.95 15.31 3.55
C ALA A 57 -7.69 16.78 3.95
N ALA A 58 -6.78 17.47 3.25
CA ALA A 58 -6.38 18.84 3.56
C ALA A 58 -7.17 19.92 2.78
N SER A 59 -8.23 19.56 2.06
CA SER A 59 -9.10 20.54 1.41
C SER A 59 -10.17 21.03 2.40
N PRO A 60 -10.08 22.25 2.96
CA PRO A 60 -11.20 22.83 3.69
C PRO A 60 -12.35 23.06 2.70
N THR A 61 -13.53 22.58 3.07
CA THR A 61 -14.79 22.83 2.37
C THR A 61 -15.01 24.35 2.25
N PRO A 62 -15.19 24.92 1.05
CA PRO A 62 -15.65 26.31 0.93
C PRO A 62 -17.13 26.36 1.30
N HIS A 63 -17.47 27.21 2.27
CA HIS A 63 -18.83 27.58 2.65
C HIS A 63 -19.46 28.52 1.62
#